data_AF-S0F3D0-F1
#
_entry.id   AF-S0F3D0-F1
#
_cell.length_a   1.000
_cell.length_b   1.000
_cell.length_c   1.000
_cell.angle_alpha   90.00
_cell.angle_beta   90.00
_cell.angle_gamma   90.00
#
_symmetry.space_group_name_H-M   'P 1'
#
loop_
_entity.id
_entity.type
_entity.pdbx_description
1 polymer ?
#
loop_
_entity_poly.entity_id
_entity_poly.type
_entity_poly.pdbx_seq_one_letter_code
_entity_poly.pdbx_strand_id
1 'polypeptide(L)'
;GMVSSFTVGWIGDRLGRVKAMLVVNVLSIAGNLLMGLAKMGPSHILIIAGRAITGLYCGLSSGLVPMYVSEDSPTALRGALGTLHQLAIVTGILISQVLGLDFLLGNDELWPLLLGLSGVAALLQFFLLLL
;
A
#
# COMPACT_ATOMS: atom_id res chain seq x y z
N GLY A 1 -4.89 -9.39 4.01
CA GLY A 1 -3.59 -10.08 3.91
C GLY A 1 -3.79 -11.44 3.28
N MET A 2 -3.96 -12.50 4.07
CA MET A 2 -4.12 -13.87 3.55
C MET A 2 -5.28 -14.02 2.55
N VAL A 3 -6.48 -13.53 2.91
CA VAL A 3 -7.68 -13.66 2.05
C VAL A 3 -7.52 -12.96 0.69
N SER A 4 -6.92 -11.77 0.70
CA SER A 4 -6.65 -10.98 -0.50
C SER A 4 -5.61 -11.61 -1.42
N SER A 5 -4.62 -12.33 -0.90
CA SER A 5 -3.57 -12.92 -1.75
C SER A 5 -4.09 -14.07 -2.61
N PHE A 6 -5.14 -14.79 -2.17
CA PHE A 6 -5.80 -15.81 -2.98
C PHE A 6 -6.58 -15.23 -4.17
N THR A 7 -7.03 -13.99 -4.09
CA THR A 7 -7.82 -13.35 -5.15
C THR A 7 -6.98 -12.59 -6.18
N VAL A 8 -5.66 -12.47 -5.97
CA VAL A 8 -4.72 -11.77 -6.87
C VAL A 8 -4.79 -12.29 -8.30
N GLY A 9 -4.68 -13.61 -8.50
CA GLY A 9 -4.68 -14.20 -9.84
C GLY A 9 -5.99 -13.96 -10.58
N TRP A 10 -7.11 -14.15 -9.88
CA TRP A 10 -8.44 -13.94 -10.47
C TRP A 10 -8.71 -12.47 -10.84
N ILE A 11 -8.27 -11.53 -10.01
CA ILE A 11 -8.40 -10.08 -10.26
C ILE A 11 -7.47 -9.64 -11.39
N GLY A 12 -6.22 -10.12 -11.40
CA GLY A 12 -5.24 -9.82 -12.42
C GLY A 12 -5.66 -10.28 -13.82
N ASP A 13 -6.21 -11.49 -13.91
CA ASP A 13 -6.63 -12.09 -15.18
C ASP A 13 -7.93 -11.48 -15.74
N ARG A 14 -8.87 -11.05 -14.89
CA ARG A 14 -10.14 -10.45 -15.34
C ARG A 14 -10.08 -8.97 -15.66
N LEU A 15 -9.36 -8.17 -14.88
CA LEU A 15 -9.34 -6.71 -15.02
C LEU A 15 -8.16 -6.20 -15.87
N GLY A 16 -7.14 -7.03 -16.08
CA GLY A 16 -5.86 -6.61 -16.63
C GLY A 16 -4.99 -5.93 -15.56
N ARG A 17 -3.67 -6.04 -15.71
CA ARG A 17 -2.72 -5.74 -14.62
C ARG A 17 -2.69 -4.29 -14.16
N VAL A 18 -2.74 -3.34 -15.10
CA VAL A 18 -2.73 -1.89 -14.78
C VAL A 18 -4.04 -1.47 -14.08
N LYS A 19 -5.20 -1.94 -14.58
CA LYS A 19 -6.50 -1.64 -13.96
C LYS A 19 -6.64 -2.30 -12.58
N ALA A 20 -6.13 -3.51 -12.40
CA ALA A 20 -6.07 -4.16 -11.10
C ALA A 20 -5.26 -3.33 -10.09
N MET A 21 -4.10 -2.81 -10.49
CA MET A 21 -3.29 -1.93 -9.63
C MET A 21 -4.00 -0.61 -9.29
N LEU A 22 -4.76 -0.02 -10.21
CA LEU A 22 -5.57 1.18 -9.93
C LEU A 22 -6.65 0.91 -8.86
N VAL A 23 -7.41 -0.19 -9.00
CA VAL A 23 -8.44 -0.58 -8.01
C VAL A 23 -7.84 -0.80 -6.63
N VAL A 24 -6.67 -1.45 -6.57
CA VAL A 24 -5.95 -1.72 -5.33
C VAL A 24 -5.46 -0.41 -4.68
N ASN A 25 -5.00 0.57 -5.47
CA ASN A 25 -4.65 1.89 -4.94
C ASN A 25 -5.85 2.63 -4.32
N VAL A 26 -7.06 2.51 -4.91
CA VAL A 26 -8.27 3.10 -4.31
C VAL A 26 -8.54 2.51 -2.93
N LEU A 27 -8.35 1.20 -2.73
CA LEU A 27 -8.46 0.57 -1.41
C LEU A 27 -7.43 1.13 -0.43
N SER A 28 -6.19 1.36 -0.87
CA SER A 28 -5.14 1.96 -0.04
C SER A 28 -5.51 3.37 0.42
N ILE A 29 -6.00 4.21 -0.50
CA ILE A 29 -6.43 5.57 -0.20
C ILE A 29 -7.60 5.55 0.81
N ALA A 30 -8.59 4.68 0.59
CA ALA A 30 -9.72 4.54 1.51
C ALA A 30 -9.28 4.08 2.90
N GLY A 31 -8.40 3.09 3.00
CA GLY A 31 -7.88 2.58 4.28
C GLY A 31 -7.09 3.65 5.05
N ASN A 32 -6.19 4.36 4.38
CA ASN A 32 -5.38 5.41 4.99
C ASN A 32 -6.21 6.66 5.36
N LEU A 33 -7.24 7.00 4.57
CA LEU A 33 -8.16 8.08 4.90
C LEU A 33 -8.97 7.76 6.18
N LEU A 34 -9.46 6.52 6.31
CA LEU A 34 -10.16 6.08 7.52
C LEU A 34 -9.27 6.14 8.76
N MET A 35 -7.99 5.78 8.62
CA MET A 35 -7.02 5.85 9.71
C MET A 35 -6.60 7.29 10.03
N GLY A 36 -6.50 8.17 9.04
CA GLY A 36 -6.20 9.60 9.24
C GLY A 36 -7.37 10.36 9.91
N LEU A 37 -8.61 9.98 9.59
CA LEU A 37 -9.81 10.54 10.19
C LEU A 37 -10.17 9.90 11.54
N ALA A 38 -9.37 8.97 12.05
CA ALA A 38 -9.62 8.29 13.32
C ALA A 38 -9.71 9.27 14.53
N LYS A 39 -9.13 10.47 14.42
CA LYS A 39 -9.21 11.52 15.45
C LYS A 39 -10.56 12.25 15.49
N MET A 40 -11.33 12.23 14.39
CA MET A 40 -12.61 12.96 14.27
C MET A 40 -13.85 12.11 14.62
N GLY A 41 -13.68 10.80 14.83
CA GLY A 41 -14.79 9.86 15.04
C GLY A 41 -14.48 8.78 16.07
N PRO A 42 -15.24 7.66 16.09
CA PRO A 42 -14.98 6.53 16.97
C PRO A 42 -13.65 5.85 16.59
N SER A 43 -12.57 6.27 17.25
CA SER A 43 -11.18 5.92 16.94
C SER A 43 -10.96 4.42 16.76
N HIS A 44 -11.50 3.59 17.66
CA HIS A 44 -11.33 2.14 17.64
C HIS A 44 -11.87 1.49 16.37
N ILE A 45 -13.08 1.86 15.93
CA ILE A 45 -13.73 1.24 14.76
C ILE A 45 -13.03 1.69 13.48
N LEU A 46 -12.69 2.98 13.38
CA LEU A 46 -12.01 3.56 12.22
C LEU A 46 -10.62 2.94 12.01
N ILE A 47 -9.85 2.72 13.09
CA ILE A 47 -8.54 2.07 13.00
C ILE A 47 -8.69 0.61 12.60
N ILE A 48 -9.62 -0.15 13.19
CA ILE A 48 -9.81 -1.57 12.86
C ILE A 48 -10.24 -1.73 11.40
N ALA A 49 -11.22 -0.94 10.95
CA ALA A 49 -11.69 -0.95 9.57
C ALA A 49 -10.58 -0.53 8.59
N GLY A 50 -9.85 0.55 8.91
CA GLY A 50 -8.72 1.00 8.10
C GLY A 50 -7.63 -0.06 7.99
N ARG A 51 -7.25 -0.70 9.09
CA ARG A 51 -6.26 -1.79 9.11
C ARG A 51 -6.72 -3.00 8.31
N ALA A 52 -8.01 -3.35 8.36
CA ALA A 52 -8.56 -4.42 7.56
C ALA A 52 -8.43 -4.10 6.05
N ILE A 53 -8.80 -2.88 5.64
CA ILE A 53 -8.74 -2.44 4.24
C ILE A 53 -7.30 -2.32 3.75
N THR A 54 -6.42 -1.65 4.49
CA THR A 54 -5.00 -1.54 4.14
C THR A 54 -4.33 -2.91 4.14
N GLY A 55 -4.76 -3.84 5.00
CA GLY A 55 -4.33 -5.23 4.98
C GLY A 55 -4.77 -6.00 3.74
N LEU A 56 -5.95 -5.71 3.18
CA LEU A 56 -6.40 -6.25 1.89
C LEU A 56 -5.57 -5.68 0.74
N TYR A 57 -5.33 -4.35 0.75
CA TYR A 57 -4.44 -3.68 -0.19
C TYR A 57 -3.06 -4.33 -0.23
N CYS A 58 -2.39 -4.48 0.91
CA CYS A 58 -1.04 -5.04 0.97
C CYS A 58 -0.98 -6.46 0.39
N GLY A 59 -1.99 -7.30 0.68
CA GLY A 59 -2.03 -8.67 0.17
C GLY A 59 -2.31 -8.79 -1.33
N LEU A 60 -3.02 -7.81 -1.91
CA LEU A 60 -3.20 -7.71 -3.37
C LEU A 60 -1.94 -7.16 -4.04
N SER A 61 -1.38 -6.08 -3.50
CA SER A 61 -0.20 -5.40 -4.04
C SER A 61 1.04 -6.28 -4.04
N SER A 62 1.25 -7.08 -2.99
CA SER A 62 2.42 -7.97 -2.89
C SER A 62 2.47 -9.04 -3.98
N GLY A 63 1.32 -9.40 -4.56
CA GLY A 63 1.24 -10.35 -5.67
C GLY A 63 1.22 -9.66 -7.03
N LEU A 64 0.44 -8.59 -7.19
CA LEU A 64 0.26 -7.90 -8.47
C LEU A 64 1.52 -7.18 -8.95
N VAL A 65 2.26 -6.53 -8.05
CA VAL A 65 3.45 -5.75 -8.41
C VAL A 65 4.56 -6.62 -9.02
N PRO A 66 5.04 -7.71 -8.37
CA PRO A 66 6.06 -8.57 -8.98
C PRO A 66 5.55 -9.25 -10.25
N MET A 67 4.25 -9.58 -10.33
CA MET A 67 3.62 -10.07 -11.55
C MET A 67 3.83 -9.08 -12.69
N TYR A 68 3.35 -7.85 -12.52
CA TYR A 68 3.40 -6.81 -13.54
C TYR A 68 4.83 -6.52 -13.98
N VAL A 69 5.73 -6.35 -13.01
CA VAL A 69 7.16 -6.14 -13.27
C VAL A 69 7.76 -7.30 -14.07
N SER A 70 7.40 -8.56 -13.76
CA SER A 70 7.92 -9.73 -14.48
C SER A 70 7.44 -9.83 -15.93
N GLU A 71 6.25 -9.29 -16.24
CA GLU A 71 5.71 -9.27 -17.59
C GLU A 71 6.30 -8.16 -18.45
N ASP A 72 6.47 -6.97 -17.88
CA ASP A 72 6.97 -5.80 -18.61
C ASP A 72 8.49 -5.84 -18.79
N SER A 73 9.22 -6.53 -17.89
CA SER A 73 10.68 -6.49 -17.90
C SER A 73 11.36 -7.47 -18.87
N PRO A 74 12.46 -7.04 -19.53
CA PRO A 74 13.27 -7.90 -20.36
C PRO A 74 13.90 -9.02 -19.52
N THR A 75 14.02 -10.21 -20.11
CA THR A 75 14.42 -11.45 -19.41
C THR A 75 15.72 -11.34 -18.61
N ALA A 76 16.66 -10.50 -19.04
CA ALA A 76 17.92 -10.27 -18.32
C ALA A 76 17.79 -9.42 -17.04
N LEU A 77 16.78 -8.55 -16.95
CA LEU A 77 16.62 -7.59 -15.83
C LEU A 77 15.53 -8.00 -14.82
N ARG A 78 14.78 -9.08 -15.09
CA ARG A 78 13.72 -9.60 -14.20
C ARG A 78 14.19 -9.79 -12.76
N GLY A 79 15.37 -10.38 -12.57
CA GLY A 79 15.95 -10.59 -11.24
C GLY A 79 16.28 -9.29 -10.51
N ALA A 80 16.87 -8.32 -11.22
CA ALA A 80 17.26 -7.02 -10.66
C ALA A 80 16.05 -6.17 -10.27
N LEU A 81 14.97 -6.21 -11.06
CA LEU A 81 13.73 -5.48 -10.72
C LEU A 81 12.99 -6.12 -9.55
N GLY A 82 13.07 -7.45 -9.41
CA GLY A 82 12.56 -8.16 -8.23
C GLY A 82 13.28 -7.75 -6.94
N THR A 83 14.61 -7.64 -6.96
CA THR A 83 15.38 -7.20 -5.79
C THR A 83 15.14 -5.72 -5.46
N LEU A 84 14.97 -4.86 -6.47
CA LEU A 84 14.58 -3.46 -6.27
C LEU A 84 13.22 -3.33 -5.57
N HIS A 85 12.24 -4.18 -5.92
CA HIS A 85 10.95 -4.20 -5.24
C HIS A 85 11.10 -4.54 -3.75
N GLN A 86 11.86 -5.58 -3.42
CA GLN A 86 12.12 -5.96 -2.04
C GLN A 86 12.89 -4.86 -1.28
N LEU A 87 13.88 -4.25 -1.92
CA LEU A 87 14.62 -3.13 -1.36
C LEU A 87 13.68 -1.97 -1.03
N ALA A 88 12.79 -1.60 -1.95
CA ALA A 88 11.81 -0.54 -1.74
C ALA A 88 10.88 -0.83 -0.55
N ILE A 89 10.46 -2.09 -0.36
CA ILE A 89 9.66 -2.49 0.82
C ILE A 89 10.46 -2.25 2.10
N VAL A 90 11.71 -2.73 2.17
CA VAL A 90 12.55 -2.60 3.37
C VAL A 90 12.86 -1.14 3.67
N THR A 91 13.17 -0.33 2.64
CA THR A 91 13.38 1.11 2.79
C THR A 91 12.11 1.82 3.27
N GLY A 92 10.93 1.43 2.75
CA GLY A 92 9.64 1.95 3.22
C GLY A 92 9.38 1.63 4.70
N ILE A 93 9.71 0.42 5.15
CA ILE A 93 9.63 0.03 6.56
C ILE A 93 10.56 0.90 7.41
N LEU A 94 11.81 1.10 6.97
CA LEU A 94 12.78 1.96 7.66
C LEU A 94 12.27 3.40 7.80
N ILE A 95 11.77 4.00 6.72
CA ILE A 95 11.21 5.37 6.74
C ILE A 95 10.02 5.45 7.70
N SER A 96 9.13 4.45 7.67
CA SER A 96 7.98 4.38 8.58
C SER A 96 8.41 4.34 10.06
N GLN A 97 9.44 3.55 10.37
CA GLN A 97 10.02 3.50 11.73
C GLN A 97 10.64 4.83 12.15
N VAL A 98 11.35 5.51 11.24
CA VAL A 98 11.93 6.84 11.52
C VAL A 98 10.82 7.85 11.79
N LEU A 99 9.79 7.91 10.94
CA LEU A 99 8.65 8.82 11.14
C LEU A 99 7.87 8.51 12.44
N GLY A 100 7.89 7.25 12.90
CA GLY A 100 7.27 6.79 14.13
C GLY A 100 7.98 7.18 15.42
N LEU A 101 9.13 7.85 15.37
CA LEU A 101 9.79 8.38 16.57
C LEU A 101 8.91 9.42 17.27
N ASP A 102 8.90 9.40 18.61
CA ASP A 102 8.15 10.36 19.45
C ASP A 102 8.47 11.82 19.10
N PHE A 103 9.73 12.13 18.79
CA PHE A 103 10.15 13.47 18.39
C PHE A 103 9.54 13.94 17.06
N LEU A 104 9.07 13.04 16.19
CA LEU A 104 8.54 13.35 14.87
C LEU A 104 7.01 13.31 14.83
N LEU A 105 6.44 12.15 14.51
CA LEU A 105 4.99 11.97 14.36
C LEU A 105 4.44 10.87 15.30
N GLY A 106 5.27 10.32 16.19
CA GLY A 106 4.89 9.31 17.20
C GLY A 106 4.15 9.85 18.43
N ASN A 107 3.86 11.15 18.52
CA ASN A 107 3.17 11.75 19.66
C ASN A 107 1.67 11.43 19.71
N ASP A 108 1.08 11.52 20.91
CA ASP A 108 -0.35 11.30 21.19
C ASP A 108 -1.31 12.10 20.31
N GLU A 109 -0.85 13.26 19.79
CA GLU A 109 -1.66 14.10 18.91
C GLU A 109 -1.48 13.82 17.41
N LEU A 110 -0.32 13.29 16.99
CA LEU A 110 0.14 13.21 15.59
C LEU A 110 0.14 11.79 15.02
N TRP A 111 -0.05 10.75 15.85
CA TRP A 111 -0.14 9.36 15.38
C TRP A 111 -1.19 9.12 14.27
N PRO A 112 -2.36 9.81 14.20
CA PRO A 112 -3.30 9.60 13.09
C PRO A 112 -2.75 10.19 11.79
N LEU A 113 -1.99 11.28 11.89
CA LEU A 113 -1.34 11.91 10.75
C LEU A 113 -0.27 10.99 10.17
N LEU A 114 0.50 10.30 11.01
CA LEU A 114 1.49 9.29 10.57
C LEU A 114 0.82 8.18 9.74
N LEU A 115 -0.34 7.71 10.21
CA LEU A 115 -1.10 6.69 9.52
C LEU A 115 -1.73 7.21 8.21
N GLY A 116 -2.22 8.44 8.19
CA GLY A 116 -2.75 9.09 6.99
C GLY A 116 -1.67 9.40 5.96
N LEU A 117 -0.47 9.80 6.38
CA LEU A 117 0.67 10.12 5.52
C LEU A 117 1.10 8.94 4.65
N SER A 118 0.91 7.71 5.16
CA SER A 118 1.14 6.49 4.37
C SER A 118 0.28 6.44 3.10
N GLY A 119 -0.85 7.16 3.06
CA GLY A 119 -1.68 7.33 1.87
C GLY A 119 -1.08 8.22 0.79
N VAL A 120 -0.09 9.07 1.11
CA VAL A 120 0.58 9.93 0.14
C VAL A 120 1.36 9.10 -0.90
N ALA A 121 2.02 8.03 -0.46
CA ALA A 121 2.70 7.11 -1.37
C ALA A 121 1.72 6.42 -2.34
N ALA A 122 0.54 6.04 -1.85
CA ALA A 122 -0.52 5.46 -2.69
C ALA A 122 -1.11 6.47 -3.67
N LEU A 123 -1.29 7.73 -3.26
CA LEU A 123 -1.72 8.80 -4.17
C LEU A 123 -0.69 9.05 -5.26
N LEU A 124 0.60 9.11 -4.90
CA LEU A 124 1.69 9.26 -5.87
C LEU A 124 1.68 8.11 -6.88
N GLN A 125 1.53 6.86 -6.41
CA GLN A 125 1.45 5.70 -7.29
C GLN A 125 0.19 5.70 -8.17
N PHE A 126 -0.94 6.17 -7.65
CA PHE A 126 -2.17 6.32 -8.42
C PHE A 126 -2.01 7.33 -9.57
N PHE A 127 -1.40 8.49 -9.32
CA PHE A 127 -1.11 9.48 -10.36
C PHE A 127 -0.09 8.97 -11.38
N LEU A 128 0.95 8.28 -10.92
CA LEU A 128 2.00 7.76 -11.81
C LEU A 128 1.48 6.68 -12.77
N LEU A 129 0.49 5.88 -12.34
CA LEU A 129 -0.16 4.87 -13.19
C LEU A 129 -1.19 5.45 -14.18
N LEU A 130 -1.65 6.69 -13.94
CA LEU A 130 -2.58 7.41 -14.82
C LEU A 130 -1.87 8.18 -15.94
N LEU A 131 -0.58 8.45 -15.78
CA LEU A 131 0.27 9.19 -16.71
C LEU A 131 0.89 8.25 -17.75
#